data_AF-A0A6M4YGD6-F1
#
_entry.id   AF-A0A6M4YGD6-F1
#
_cell.length_a   1.000
_cell.length_b   1.000
_cell.length_c   1.000
_cell.angle_alpha   90.00
_cell.angle_beta   90.00
_cell.angle_gamma   90.00
#
_symmetry.space_group_name_H-M   'P 1'
#
loop_
_entity.id
_entity.type
_entity.pdbx_description
1 polymer ?
#
loop_
_entity_poly.entity_id
_entity_poly.type
_entity_poly.pdbx_seq_one_letter_code
_entity_poly.pdbx_strand_id
1 'polypeptide(L)'
;MSSGLSALSSVLLIRTVPKVGKCMRHHSSGLRSMDLLMAFLSVISVCLVCARWWGHREWSPQTLQLFYDVDSLICYFFLAHFAYGWVRAPDRMAFFKANWFYLPGSLPMVEQLRWARLIQLWRVYQLLRDRPDLLVMFRRERNETTLSGILFLFFLLLGVGSGVMYWLETGQPGSLIQTPYDAFWWTLVTLSTVGYGDLVPRTEEGRFVASLLILFGVGLFGALSGFMASLFVHPGKTNDDTTLWRRQQSEQQAQLLQELKALRAEVKALQQK
;
A
#
# COMPACT_ATOMS: atom_id res chain seq x y z
N MET A 1 46.34 22.41 58.30
CA MET A 1 47.14 21.60 57.34
C MET A 1 46.66 20.16 57.44
N SER A 2 46.50 19.48 56.29
CA SER A 2 45.92 18.13 56.13
C SER A 2 44.40 18.06 55.92
N SER A 3 43.97 18.25 54.67
CA SER A 3 42.85 17.52 54.04
C SER A 3 42.69 18.01 52.59
N GLY A 4 43.52 17.50 51.67
CA GLY A 4 43.56 18.06 50.31
C GLY A 4 43.96 17.11 49.19
N LEU A 5 43.76 15.79 49.31
CA LEU A 5 44.25 14.86 48.27
C LEU A 5 43.40 13.60 47.99
N SER A 6 42.12 13.54 48.38
CA SER A 6 41.27 12.36 48.09
C SER A 6 40.11 12.58 47.11
N ALA A 7 40.09 13.67 46.33
CA ALA A 7 38.94 13.99 45.46
C ALA A 7 39.30 14.18 43.97
N LEU A 8 40.37 13.55 43.48
CA LEU A 8 40.87 13.72 42.11
C LEU A 8 40.63 12.52 41.17
N SER A 9 39.75 11.57 41.49
CA SER A 9 39.55 10.37 40.64
C SER A 9 38.09 10.11 40.20
N SER A 10 37.21 11.11 40.22
CA SER A 10 35.80 10.90 39.85
C SER A 10 35.24 11.91 38.86
N VAL A 11 36.09 12.74 38.23
CA VAL A 11 35.64 13.63 37.16
C VAL A 11 35.63 12.86 35.84
N LEU A 12 34.53 12.16 35.64
CA LEU A 12 33.69 12.31 34.45
C LEU A 12 34.38 12.12 33.09
N LEU A 13 34.88 10.92 32.84
CA LEU A 13 35.06 10.36 31.49
C LEU A 13 33.67 10.04 30.89
N ILE A 14 32.89 11.06 30.51
CA ILE A 14 31.67 10.87 29.71
C ILE A 14 31.99 11.23 28.26
N ARG A 15 32.23 10.18 27.50
CA ARG A 15 32.21 10.10 26.03
C ARG A 15 31.23 11.10 25.40
N THR A 16 31.77 12.03 24.63
CA THR A 16 31.05 12.73 23.57
C THR A 16 30.90 11.80 22.37
N VAL A 17 29.80 11.05 22.33
CA VAL A 17 29.32 10.42 21.09
C VAL A 17 28.49 11.45 20.34
N PRO A 18 28.88 11.92 19.13
CA PRO A 18 28.06 12.81 18.35
C PRO A 18 26.81 12.07 17.87
N LYS A 19 25.63 12.62 18.20
CA LYS A 19 24.31 12.21 17.70
C LYS A 19 24.23 12.41 16.19
N VAL A 20 24.71 11.44 15.42
CA VAL A 20 24.33 11.27 14.02
C VAL A 20 23.00 10.52 14.00
N GLY A 21 21.90 11.20 13.69
CA GLY A 21 20.63 10.48 13.45
C GLY A 21 19.37 11.19 13.91
N LYS A 22 19.21 12.49 13.63
CA LYS A 22 17.90 13.13 13.82
C LYS A 22 17.55 14.24 12.83
N CYS A 23 18.15 14.24 11.64
CA CYS A 23 17.77 15.14 10.56
C CYS A 23 17.50 14.32 9.30
N MET A 24 16.30 13.75 9.18
CA MET A 24 15.65 13.25 7.94
C MET A 24 14.46 12.35 8.31
N ARG A 25 13.51 12.87 9.10
CA ARG A 25 12.26 12.14 9.43
C ARG A 25 11.00 12.96 9.13
N HIS A 26 11.07 13.86 8.16
CA HIS A 26 9.97 14.78 7.81
C HIS A 26 9.56 14.78 6.32
N HIS A 27 9.67 13.64 5.64
CA HIS A 27 9.14 13.49 4.27
C HIS A 27 8.41 12.15 4.04
N SER A 28 7.67 11.67 5.05
CA SER A 28 7.15 10.29 5.10
C SER A 28 5.63 10.14 4.95
N SER A 29 4.95 11.03 4.22
CA SER A 29 3.56 10.78 3.81
C SER A 29 3.50 10.05 2.46
N GLY A 30 4.26 10.48 1.44
CA GLY A 30 4.19 9.86 0.10
C GLY A 30 4.93 8.52 -0.07
N LEU A 31 5.96 8.24 0.74
CA LEU A 31 6.77 7.02 0.56
C LEU A 31 6.14 5.75 1.17
N ARG A 32 5.26 5.86 2.19
CA ARG A 32 4.73 4.68 2.88
C ARG A 32 3.81 3.83 2.00
N SER A 33 2.98 4.48 1.20
CA SER A 33 2.02 3.82 0.28
C SER A 33 2.75 3.17 -0.89
N MET A 34 3.80 3.84 -1.42
CA MET A 34 4.66 3.27 -2.45
C MET A 34 5.53 2.12 -1.93
N ASP A 35 6.03 2.20 -0.70
CA ASP A 35 6.79 1.12 -0.07
C ASP A 35 5.93 -0.14 0.15
N LEU A 36 4.66 0.03 0.54
CA LEU A 36 3.68 -1.06 0.64
C LEU A 36 3.35 -1.67 -0.72
N LEU A 37 3.09 -0.84 -1.73
CA LEU A 37 2.84 -1.28 -3.10
C LEU A 37 4.05 -2.03 -3.68
N MET A 38 5.26 -1.58 -3.38
CA MET A 38 6.49 -2.27 -3.75
C MET A 38 6.67 -3.60 -3.02
N ALA A 39 6.40 -3.65 -1.71
CA ALA A 39 6.43 -4.90 -0.97
C ALA A 39 5.43 -5.90 -1.58
N PHE A 40 4.25 -5.41 -1.94
CA PHE A 40 3.22 -6.19 -2.61
C PHE A 40 3.64 -6.75 -3.97
N LEU A 41 4.11 -5.90 -4.89
CA LEU A 41 4.58 -6.35 -6.21
C LEU A 41 5.70 -7.39 -6.07
N SER A 42 6.53 -7.28 -5.03
CA SER A 42 7.60 -8.25 -4.78
C SER A 42 7.06 -9.60 -4.29
N VAL A 43 6.02 -9.59 -3.44
CA VAL A 43 5.37 -10.84 -2.99
C VAL A 43 4.70 -11.54 -4.18
N ILE A 44 4.02 -10.79 -5.07
CA ILE A 44 3.45 -11.36 -6.29
C ILE A 44 4.54 -11.97 -7.19
N SER A 45 5.62 -11.23 -7.46
CA SER A 45 6.72 -11.75 -8.28
C SER A 45 7.29 -13.05 -7.68
N VAL A 46 7.47 -13.11 -6.36
CA VAL A 46 7.91 -14.34 -5.69
C VAL A 46 6.89 -15.47 -5.83
N CYS A 47 5.59 -15.20 -5.66
CA CYS A 47 4.55 -16.21 -5.87
C CYS A 47 4.53 -16.75 -7.30
N LEU A 48 4.67 -15.88 -8.32
CA LEU A 48 4.77 -16.28 -9.72
C LEU A 48 6.01 -17.16 -9.97
N VAL A 49 7.14 -16.82 -9.36
CA VAL A 49 8.38 -17.61 -9.45
C VAL A 49 8.25 -18.97 -8.74
N CYS A 50 7.61 -19.01 -7.58
CA CYS A 50 7.32 -20.26 -6.87
C CYS A 50 6.37 -21.15 -7.68
N ALA A 51 5.35 -20.56 -8.31
CA ALA A 51 4.46 -21.28 -9.23
C ALA A 51 5.25 -21.87 -10.42
N ARG A 52 6.15 -21.08 -11.02
CA ARG A 52 7.06 -21.55 -12.08
C ARG A 52 7.97 -22.70 -11.63
N TRP A 53 8.47 -22.62 -10.39
CA TRP A 53 9.34 -23.67 -9.83
C TRP A 53 8.58 -24.98 -9.66
N TRP A 54 7.35 -24.92 -9.14
CA TRP A 54 6.52 -26.09 -8.92
C TRP A 54 6.04 -26.71 -10.24
N GLY A 55 5.79 -25.89 -11.25
CA GLY A 55 5.31 -26.30 -12.56
C GLY A 55 6.37 -26.75 -13.58
N HIS A 56 7.65 -26.76 -13.21
CA HIS A 56 8.78 -26.94 -14.15
C HIS A 56 8.70 -28.23 -15.01
N ARG A 57 7.90 -29.23 -14.62
CA ARG A 57 7.87 -30.52 -15.31
C ARG A 57 6.83 -30.70 -16.41
N GLU A 58 5.82 -29.82 -16.53
CA GLU A 58 4.67 -30.04 -17.44
C GLU A 58 4.28 -28.81 -18.29
N TRP A 59 5.03 -27.72 -18.21
CA TRP A 59 4.60 -26.42 -18.74
C TRP A 59 5.04 -26.18 -20.19
N SER A 60 4.09 -25.81 -21.05
CA SER A 60 4.35 -25.52 -22.46
C SER A 60 5.25 -24.28 -22.63
N PRO A 61 6.07 -24.18 -23.70
CA PRO A 61 6.98 -23.04 -23.89
C PRO A 61 6.28 -21.67 -23.91
N GLN A 62 4.99 -21.63 -24.28
CA GLN A 62 4.15 -20.42 -24.26
C GLN A 62 3.81 -19.96 -22.84
N THR A 63 3.61 -20.88 -21.89
CA THR A 63 3.42 -20.52 -20.46
C THR A 63 4.66 -19.88 -19.88
N LEU A 64 5.83 -20.40 -20.23
CA LEU A 64 7.10 -19.89 -19.72
C LEU A 64 7.36 -18.44 -20.18
N GLN A 65 6.99 -18.13 -21.42
CA GLN A 65 7.06 -16.77 -21.98
C GLN A 65 6.12 -15.80 -21.25
N LEU A 66 4.88 -16.19 -20.95
CA LEU A 66 3.95 -15.35 -20.20
C LEU A 66 4.49 -14.98 -18.82
N PHE A 67 5.00 -15.97 -18.09
CA PHE A 67 5.61 -15.72 -16.79
C PHE A 67 6.83 -14.79 -16.91
N TYR A 68 7.61 -14.91 -17.99
CA TYR A 68 8.75 -14.04 -18.24
C TYR A 68 8.33 -12.60 -18.57
N ASP A 69 7.30 -12.42 -19.40
CA ASP A 69 6.78 -11.10 -19.80
C ASP A 69 6.19 -10.35 -18.61
N VAL A 70 5.36 -11.02 -17.81
CA VAL A 70 4.74 -10.44 -16.60
C VAL A 70 5.81 -10.10 -15.56
N ASP A 71 6.77 -11.00 -15.33
CA ASP A 71 7.87 -10.75 -14.40
C ASP A 71 8.78 -9.61 -14.89
N SER A 72 9.02 -9.51 -16.20
CA SER A 72 9.76 -8.41 -16.82
C SER A 72 9.05 -7.08 -16.67
N LEU A 73 7.72 -7.02 -16.86
CA LEU A 73 6.92 -5.82 -16.63
C LEU A 73 6.99 -5.35 -15.18
N ILE A 74 6.88 -6.29 -14.22
CA ILE A 74 7.04 -6.00 -12.79
C ILE A 74 8.45 -5.46 -12.51
N CYS A 75 9.48 -6.05 -13.11
CA CYS A 75 10.87 -5.59 -12.98
C CYS A 75 11.09 -4.18 -13.53
N TYR A 76 10.53 -3.86 -14.70
CA TYR A 76 10.61 -2.52 -15.27
C TYR A 76 9.92 -1.47 -14.38
N PHE A 77 8.78 -1.82 -13.79
CA PHE A 77 8.10 -0.94 -12.83
C PHE A 77 8.98 -0.67 -11.59
N PHE A 78 9.63 -1.71 -11.05
CA PHE A 78 10.58 -1.55 -9.93
C PHE A 78 11.79 -0.70 -10.30
N LEU A 79 12.35 -0.92 -11.49
CA LEU A 79 13.49 -0.15 -12.00
C LEU A 79 13.11 1.33 -12.16
N ALA A 80 11.95 1.61 -12.74
CA ALA A 80 11.44 2.97 -12.92
C ALA A 80 11.22 3.68 -11.57
N HIS A 81 10.69 2.97 -10.58
CA HIS A 81 10.52 3.51 -9.23
C HIS A 81 11.87 3.80 -8.55
N PHE A 82 12.83 2.88 -8.66
CA PHE A 82 14.18 3.09 -8.13
C PHE A 82 14.88 4.27 -8.82
N ALA A 83 14.78 4.38 -10.14
CA ALA A 83 15.32 5.49 -10.92
C ALA A 83 14.68 6.83 -10.52
N TYR A 84 13.36 6.85 -10.28
CA TYR A 84 12.66 8.03 -9.79
C TYR A 84 13.19 8.49 -8.41
N GLY A 85 13.35 7.54 -7.48
CA GLY A 85 13.92 7.81 -6.16
C GLY A 85 15.38 8.28 -6.24
N TRP A 86 16.16 7.69 -7.16
CA TRP A 86 17.55 8.04 -7.43
C TRP A 86 17.72 9.50 -7.89
N VAL A 87 16.88 9.93 -8.83
CA VAL A 87 16.94 11.28 -9.42
C VAL A 87 16.48 12.34 -8.42
N ARG A 88 15.53 12.01 -7.55
CA ARG A 88 14.91 12.96 -6.61
C ARG A 88 15.63 13.05 -5.25
N ALA A 89 16.52 12.12 -4.92
CA ALA A 89 17.25 12.13 -3.66
C ALA A 89 18.34 13.23 -3.61
N PRO A 90 18.36 14.08 -2.56
CA PRO A 90 19.38 15.13 -2.42
C PRO A 90 20.80 14.56 -2.24
N ASP A 91 20.95 13.37 -1.64
CA ASP A 91 22.22 12.64 -1.51
C ASP A 91 22.17 11.28 -2.23
N ARG A 92 22.63 11.25 -3.48
CA ARG A 92 22.60 10.05 -4.36
C ARG A 92 23.33 8.84 -3.76
N MET A 93 24.42 9.08 -3.03
CA MET A 93 25.26 8.02 -2.45
C MET A 93 24.71 7.46 -1.14
N ALA A 94 24.05 8.28 -0.32
CA ALA A 94 23.34 7.80 0.86
C ALA A 94 22.10 6.99 0.44
N PHE A 95 21.39 7.44 -0.60
CA PHE A 95 20.27 6.72 -1.19
C PHE A 95 20.70 5.37 -1.80
N PHE A 96 21.83 5.31 -2.52
CA PHE A 96 22.35 4.04 -3.06
C PHE A 96 22.69 3.04 -1.95
N LYS A 97 23.35 3.48 -0.87
CA LYS A 97 23.74 2.59 0.22
C LYS A 97 22.53 2.08 1.01
N ALA A 98 21.49 2.90 1.15
CA ALA A 98 20.24 2.51 1.78
C ALA A 98 19.40 1.56 0.90
N ASN A 99 19.34 1.81 -0.42
CA ASN A 99 18.50 1.08 -1.36
C ASN A 99 19.28 0.14 -2.31
N TRP A 100 20.54 -0.21 -1.98
CA TRP A 100 21.38 -1.09 -2.80
C TRP A 100 20.71 -2.45 -3.04
N PHE A 101 19.88 -2.91 -2.10
CA PHE A 101 19.13 -4.17 -2.18
C PHE A 101 18.08 -4.24 -3.30
N TYR A 102 17.69 -3.09 -3.86
CA TYR A 102 16.71 -3.01 -4.96
C TYR A 102 17.35 -3.32 -6.32
N LEU A 103 18.67 -3.09 -6.44
CA LEU A 103 19.41 -3.20 -7.68
C LEU A 103 19.58 -4.65 -8.19
N PRO A 104 19.92 -5.65 -7.34
CA PRO A 104 20.13 -7.02 -7.80
C PRO A 104 18.83 -7.70 -8.26
N GLY A 105 17.68 -7.24 -7.75
CA GLY A 105 16.36 -7.81 -8.05
C GLY A 105 15.62 -7.14 -9.19
N SER A 106 16.05 -5.95 -9.65
CA SER A 106 15.36 -5.19 -10.71
C SER A 106 15.96 -5.38 -12.11
N LEU A 107 16.94 -6.28 -12.26
CA LEU A 107 17.61 -6.55 -13.54
C LEU A 107 17.00 -7.78 -14.22
N PRO A 108 16.07 -7.61 -15.19
CA PRO A 108 15.45 -8.72 -15.91
C PRO A 108 16.42 -9.42 -16.88
N MET A 109 17.61 -8.87 -17.11
CA MET A 109 18.49 -9.25 -18.20
C MET A 109 19.42 -10.44 -17.91
N VAL A 110 19.43 -10.97 -16.67
CA VAL A 110 20.40 -12.03 -16.28
C VAL A 110 19.66 -13.21 -15.65
N GLU A 111 19.26 -14.19 -16.46
CA GLU A 111 18.65 -15.44 -16.01
C GLU A 111 19.53 -16.22 -15.02
N GLN A 112 20.84 -16.02 -15.04
CA GLN A 112 21.81 -16.72 -14.20
C GLN A 112 21.75 -16.29 -12.71
N LEU A 113 21.10 -15.17 -12.39
CA LEU A 113 20.97 -14.63 -11.02
C LEU A 113 19.65 -15.03 -10.33
N ARG A 114 19.14 -16.25 -10.56
CA ARG A 114 17.92 -16.78 -9.88
C ARG A 114 17.91 -16.55 -8.35
N TRP A 115 19.07 -16.66 -7.71
CA TRP A 115 19.25 -16.44 -6.27
C TRP A 115 19.05 -14.98 -5.83
N ALA A 116 19.24 -14.00 -6.73
CA ALA A 116 19.00 -12.58 -6.44
C ALA A 116 17.53 -12.28 -6.14
N ARG A 117 16.59 -13.14 -6.58
CA ARG A 117 15.16 -13.02 -6.25
C ARG A 117 14.86 -13.40 -4.81
N LEU A 118 15.60 -14.33 -4.21
CA LEU A 118 15.44 -14.68 -2.79
C LEU A 118 15.84 -13.52 -1.85
N ILE A 119 16.67 -12.59 -2.33
CA ILE A 119 17.01 -11.36 -1.61
C ILE A 119 15.76 -10.47 -1.45
N GLN A 120 14.78 -10.56 -2.35
CA GLN A 120 13.49 -9.86 -2.20
C GLN A 120 12.64 -10.44 -1.07
N LEU A 121 12.66 -11.77 -0.85
CA LEU A 121 12.02 -12.41 0.31
C LEU A 121 12.64 -11.93 1.62
N TRP A 122 13.97 -11.80 1.65
CA TRP A 122 14.68 -11.22 2.79
C TRP A 122 14.26 -9.77 3.06
N ARG A 123 14.00 -8.97 2.02
CA ARG A 123 13.45 -7.62 2.16
C ARG A 123 12.03 -7.63 2.73
N VAL A 124 11.13 -8.49 2.24
CA VAL A 124 9.78 -8.63 2.80
C VAL A 124 9.85 -9.03 4.27
N TYR A 125 10.73 -9.96 4.61
CA TYR A 125 11.01 -10.38 5.98
C TYR A 125 11.53 -9.23 6.85
N GLN A 126 12.52 -8.46 6.39
CA GLN A 126 13.03 -7.29 7.12
C GLN A 126 11.97 -6.19 7.25
N LEU A 127 11.18 -5.92 6.21
CA LEU A 127 10.10 -4.93 6.27
C LEU A 127 9.03 -5.34 7.29
N LEU A 128 8.72 -6.64 7.36
CA LEU A 128 7.80 -7.20 8.34
C LEU A 128 8.39 -7.20 9.76
N ARG A 129 9.71 -7.39 9.90
CA ARG A 129 10.43 -7.44 11.18
C ARG A 129 10.73 -6.05 11.76
N ASP A 130 11.11 -5.09 10.94
CA ASP A 130 11.48 -3.72 11.35
C ASP A 130 10.25 -2.82 11.58
N ARG A 131 9.04 -3.28 11.21
CA ARG A 131 7.77 -2.55 11.38
C ARG A 131 6.68 -3.47 11.96
N PRO A 132 6.77 -3.90 13.23
CA PRO A 132 5.71 -4.71 13.86
C PRO A 132 4.34 -3.98 13.90
N ASP A 133 4.31 -2.66 13.70
CA ASP A 133 3.09 -1.86 13.59
C ASP A 133 2.32 -2.04 12.26
N LEU A 134 2.86 -2.72 11.24
CA LEU A 134 2.18 -2.89 9.94
C LEU A 134 0.84 -3.65 10.09
N LEU A 135 0.79 -4.64 10.98
CA LEU A 135 -0.41 -5.41 11.31
C LEU A 135 -1.41 -4.63 12.17
N VAL A 136 -0.93 -3.66 12.94
CA VAL A 136 -1.76 -2.77 13.79
C VAL A 136 -2.29 -1.56 12.99
N MET A 137 -1.56 -1.12 11.96
CA MET A 137 -1.93 -0.03 11.04
C MET A 137 -3.08 -0.40 10.08
N PHE A 138 -3.23 -1.69 9.73
CA PHE A 138 -4.46 -2.21 9.09
C PHE A 138 -5.73 -1.86 9.87
N ARG A 139 -5.60 -1.60 11.18
CA ARG A 139 -6.71 -1.27 12.07
C ARG A 139 -6.94 0.23 12.26
N ARG A 140 -6.04 1.13 11.81
CA ARG A 140 -6.06 2.54 12.28
C ARG A 140 -5.88 3.65 11.23
N GLU A 141 -5.35 3.42 10.04
CA GLU A 141 -5.26 4.45 8.98
C GLU A 141 -6.03 4.03 7.72
N ARG A 142 -7.34 4.35 7.71
CA ARG A 142 -8.39 3.79 6.83
C ARG A 142 -8.42 4.25 5.37
N ASN A 143 -7.65 5.26 4.97
CA ASN A 143 -7.76 5.80 3.60
C ASN A 143 -6.58 5.40 2.71
N GLU A 144 -5.33 5.63 3.12
CA GLU A 144 -4.19 5.36 2.20
C GLU A 144 -3.83 3.87 2.09
N THR A 145 -4.03 3.07 3.14
CA THR A 145 -3.78 1.63 3.11
C THR A 145 -4.85 0.85 2.34
N THR A 146 -6.06 1.40 2.25
CA THR A 146 -7.22 0.74 1.62
C THR A 146 -7.05 0.62 0.12
N LEU A 147 -6.57 1.65 -0.58
CA LEU A 147 -6.31 1.58 -2.02
C LEU A 147 -5.23 0.51 -2.32
N SER A 148 -4.11 0.54 -1.58
CA SER A 148 -3.06 -0.47 -1.73
C SER A 148 -3.58 -1.88 -1.43
N GLY A 149 -4.49 -2.05 -0.47
CA GLY A 149 -5.14 -3.33 -0.14
C GLY A 149 -6.13 -3.81 -1.22
N ILE A 150 -6.85 -2.90 -1.86
CA ILE A 150 -7.77 -3.21 -2.97
C ILE A 150 -6.95 -3.64 -4.20
N LEU A 151 -5.93 -2.86 -4.59
CA LEU A 151 -5.01 -3.27 -5.66
C LEU A 151 -4.29 -4.57 -5.30
N PHE A 152 -3.97 -4.77 -4.01
CA PHE A 152 -3.41 -6.03 -3.51
C PHE A 152 -4.28 -7.22 -3.90
N LEU A 153 -5.53 -7.15 -3.47
CA LEU A 153 -6.51 -8.20 -3.69
C LEU A 153 -6.77 -8.40 -5.19
N PHE A 154 -6.78 -7.33 -6.00
CA PHE A 154 -6.99 -7.42 -7.44
C PHE A 154 -5.93 -8.28 -8.14
N PHE A 155 -4.64 -7.93 -8.04
CA PHE A 155 -3.61 -8.71 -8.74
C PHE A 155 -3.42 -10.09 -8.12
N LEU A 156 -3.68 -10.27 -6.81
CA LEU A 156 -3.69 -11.59 -6.19
C LEU A 156 -4.75 -12.49 -6.82
N LEU A 157 -6.00 -12.01 -6.91
CA LEU A 157 -7.09 -12.74 -7.55
C LEU A 157 -6.82 -12.97 -9.03
N LEU A 158 -6.17 -12.04 -9.71
CA LEU A 158 -5.80 -12.17 -11.11
C LEU A 158 -4.75 -13.27 -11.33
N GLY A 159 -3.69 -13.29 -10.52
CA GLY A 159 -2.65 -14.31 -10.61
C GLY A 159 -3.13 -15.70 -10.19
N VAL A 160 -3.79 -15.79 -9.03
CA VAL A 160 -4.32 -17.07 -8.52
C VAL A 160 -5.47 -17.56 -9.40
N GLY A 161 -6.39 -16.68 -9.78
CA GLY A 161 -7.52 -17.00 -10.65
C GLY A 161 -7.06 -17.54 -12.00
N SER A 162 -6.10 -16.87 -12.65
CA SER A 162 -5.54 -17.34 -13.93
C SER A 162 -4.85 -18.71 -13.78
N GLY A 163 -4.02 -18.88 -12.74
CA GLY A 163 -3.31 -20.14 -12.51
C GLY A 163 -4.25 -21.33 -12.22
N VAL A 164 -5.24 -21.12 -11.34
CA VAL A 164 -6.24 -22.15 -11.00
C VAL A 164 -7.10 -22.45 -12.22
N MET A 165 -7.53 -21.44 -12.96
CA MET A 165 -8.42 -21.64 -14.10
C MET A 165 -7.69 -22.38 -15.25
N TYR A 166 -6.43 -22.03 -15.50
CA TYR A 166 -5.58 -22.77 -16.42
C TYR A 166 -5.44 -24.24 -16.00
N TRP A 167 -5.16 -24.50 -14.71
CA TRP A 167 -4.98 -25.87 -14.21
C TRP A 167 -6.24 -26.73 -14.34
N LEU A 168 -7.43 -26.15 -14.10
CA LEU A 168 -8.70 -26.88 -14.16
C LEU A 168 -9.20 -27.13 -15.59
N GLU A 169 -8.98 -26.18 -16.51
CA GLU A 169 -9.56 -26.26 -17.87
C GLU A 169 -8.60 -26.85 -18.90
N THR A 170 -7.31 -26.93 -18.60
CA THR A 170 -6.33 -27.53 -19.52
C THR A 170 -6.54 -29.05 -19.63
N GLY A 171 -6.58 -29.55 -20.86
CA GLY A 171 -6.69 -31.00 -21.13
C GLY A 171 -8.11 -31.56 -21.05
N GLN A 172 -9.13 -30.72 -20.81
CA GLN A 172 -10.53 -31.14 -20.75
C GLN A 172 -11.21 -31.05 -22.13
N PRO A 173 -12.03 -32.04 -22.52
CA PRO A 173 -12.68 -32.06 -23.83
C PRO A 173 -13.69 -30.92 -23.97
N GLY A 174 -13.46 -30.04 -24.94
CA GLY A 174 -14.35 -28.92 -25.26
C GLY A 174 -14.09 -27.64 -24.46
N SER A 175 -13.04 -27.57 -23.65
CA SER A 175 -12.57 -26.31 -23.05
C SER A 175 -12.03 -25.36 -24.14
N LEU A 176 -12.39 -24.08 -24.05
CA LEU A 176 -11.80 -23.02 -24.88
C LEU A 176 -10.53 -22.42 -24.25
N ILE A 177 -10.32 -22.63 -22.94
CA ILE A 177 -9.17 -22.11 -22.22
C ILE A 177 -8.05 -23.14 -22.31
N GLN A 178 -7.23 -23.01 -23.35
CA GLN A 178 -6.14 -23.96 -23.66
C GLN A 178 -4.77 -23.36 -23.35
N THR A 179 -4.65 -22.03 -23.39
CA THR A 179 -3.41 -21.34 -23.10
C THR A 179 -3.50 -20.56 -21.77
N PRO A 180 -2.37 -20.31 -21.10
CA PRO A 180 -2.31 -19.44 -19.93
C PRO A 180 -2.68 -17.98 -20.27
N TYR A 181 -2.47 -17.54 -21.53
CA TYR A 181 -2.91 -16.23 -21.99
C TYR A 181 -4.43 -16.15 -21.99
N ASP A 182 -5.10 -17.21 -22.45
CA ASP A 182 -6.57 -17.33 -22.41
C ASP A 182 -7.09 -17.29 -20.98
N ALA A 183 -6.45 -18.02 -20.06
CA ALA A 183 -6.81 -18.01 -18.64
C ALA A 183 -6.60 -16.64 -17.97
N PHE A 184 -5.49 -15.97 -18.29
CA PHE A 184 -5.20 -14.62 -17.80
C PHE A 184 -6.20 -13.60 -18.34
N TRP A 185 -6.46 -13.63 -19.65
CA TRP A 185 -7.43 -12.76 -20.31
C TRP A 185 -8.82 -12.97 -19.74
N TRP A 186 -9.28 -14.22 -19.64
CA TRP A 186 -10.55 -14.56 -19.04
C TRP A 186 -10.67 -14.06 -17.60
N THR A 187 -9.63 -14.28 -16.79
CA THR A 187 -9.61 -13.84 -15.38
C THR A 187 -9.67 -12.31 -15.30
N LEU A 188 -8.90 -11.59 -16.14
CA LEU A 188 -8.92 -10.13 -16.20
C LEU A 188 -10.30 -9.59 -16.60
N VAL A 189 -10.91 -10.14 -17.65
CA VAL A 189 -12.23 -9.73 -18.17
C VAL A 189 -13.35 -10.04 -17.18
N THR A 190 -13.27 -11.18 -16.49
CA THR A 190 -14.25 -11.60 -15.48
C THR A 190 -14.11 -10.79 -14.21
N LEU A 191 -12.88 -10.61 -13.71
CA LEU A 191 -12.60 -9.86 -12.50
C LEU A 191 -12.88 -8.36 -12.67
N SER A 192 -12.67 -7.81 -13.87
CA SER A 192 -13.06 -6.44 -14.25
C SER A 192 -14.56 -6.27 -14.47
N THR A 193 -15.35 -7.34 -14.35
CA THR A 193 -16.81 -7.37 -14.59
C THR A 193 -17.25 -7.03 -16.02
N VAL A 194 -16.33 -7.06 -16.99
CA VAL A 194 -16.63 -6.81 -18.42
C VAL A 194 -17.35 -8.00 -19.04
N GLY A 195 -16.82 -9.21 -18.85
CA GLY A 195 -17.47 -10.46 -19.24
C GLY A 195 -17.82 -10.57 -20.74
N TYR A 196 -16.84 -10.48 -21.64
CA TYR A 196 -17.09 -10.62 -23.09
C TYR A 196 -17.75 -11.95 -23.49
N GLY A 197 -17.50 -13.02 -22.73
CA GLY A 197 -18.06 -14.35 -22.98
C GLY A 197 -17.41 -15.09 -24.17
N ASP A 198 -16.27 -14.59 -24.64
CA ASP A 198 -15.42 -15.22 -25.66
C ASP A 198 -14.76 -16.51 -25.14
N LEU A 199 -14.31 -16.48 -23.89
CA LEU A 199 -13.81 -17.62 -23.15
C LEU A 199 -14.71 -17.88 -21.96
N VAL A 200 -15.08 -19.15 -21.73
CA VAL A 200 -15.92 -19.53 -20.59
C VAL A 200 -15.48 -20.91 -20.10
N PRO A 201 -15.27 -21.09 -18.78
CA PRO A 201 -14.95 -22.39 -18.22
C PRO A 201 -16.10 -23.37 -18.45
N ARG A 202 -15.77 -24.58 -18.93
CA ARG A 202 -16.76 -25.62 -19.20
C ARG A 202 -16.77 -26.72 -18.14
N THR A 203 -15.72 -26.82 -17.35
CA THR A 203 -15.63 -27.80 -16.26
C THR A 203 -16.51 -27.38 -15.09
N GLU A 204 -17.06 -28.36 -14.37
CA GLU A 204 -17.88 -28.09 -13.18
C GLU A 204 -17.06 -27.42 -12.07
N GLU A 205 -15.82 -27.90 -11.87
CA GLU A 205 -14.87 -27.30 -10.93
C GLU A 205 -14.50 -25.86 -11.32
N GLY A 206 -14.27 -25.63 -12.62
CA GLY A 206 -13.98 -24.30 -13.14
C GLY A 206 -15.13 -23.32 -12.99
N ARG A 207 -16.38 -23.77 -13.16
CA ARG A 207 -17.57 -22.95 -12.91
C ARG A 207 -17.74 -22.59 -11.44
N PHE A 208 -17.41 -23.51 -10.53
CA PHE A 208 -17.41 -23.21 -9.10
C PHE A 208 -16.37 -22.13 -8.77
N VAL A 209 -15.15 -22.27 -9.26
CA VAL A 209 -14.09 -21.26 -9.08
C VAL A 209 -14.47 -19.93 -9.73
N ALA A 210 -15.04 -19.95 -10.92
CA ALA A 210 -15.52 -18.75 -11.61
C ALA A 210 -16.59 -18.02 -10.81
N SER A 211 -17.52 -18.75 -10.18
CA SER A 211 -18.57 -18.16 -9.34
C SER A 211 -17.96 -17.44 -8.13
N LEU A 212 -16.97 -18.04 -7.47
CA LEU A 212 -16.23 -17.39 -6.38
C LEU A 212 -15.48 -16.15 -6.88
N LEU A 213 -14.80 -16.25 -8.02
CA LEU A 213 -14.04 -15.14 -8.60
C LEU A 213 -14.95 -13.94 -8.92
N ILE A 214 -16.15 -14.18 -9.46
CA ILE A 214 -17.14 -13.14 -9.73
C ILE A 214 -17.58 -12.47 -8.42
N LEU A 215 -17.86 -13.25 -7.36
CA LEU A 215 -18.24 -12.70 -6.05
C LEU A 215 -17.15 -11.77 -5.49
N PHE A 216 -15.88 -12.18 -5.58
CA PHE A 216 -14.76 -11.35 -5.17
C PHE A 216 -14.56 -10.12 -6.06
N GLY A 217 -14.76 -10.25 -7.38
CA GLY A 217 -14.70 -9.14 -8.33
C GLY A 217 -15.71 -8.04 -8.02
N VAL A 218 -16.97 -8.41 -7.79
CA VAL A 218 -18.03 -7.47 -7.40
C VAL A 218 -17.69 -6.80 -6.06
N GLY A 219 -17.22 -7.57 -5.07
CA GLY A 219 -16.79 -7.03 -3.78
C GLY A 219 -15.64 -6.03 -3.91
N LEU A 220 -14.70 -6.28 -4.82
CA LEU A 220 -13.58 -5.40 -5.09
C LEU A 220 -14.02 -4.06 -5.71
N PHE A 221 -14.91 -4.09 -6.71
CA PHE A 221 -15.47 -2.86 -7.28
C PHE A 221 -16.33 -2.09 -6.26
N GLY A 222 -17.06 -2.80 -5.40
CA GLY A 222 -17.77 -2.20 -4.27
C GLY A 222 -16.81 -1.50 -3.30
N ALA A 223 -15.69 -2.13 -2.96
CA ALA A 223 -14.66 -1.53 -2.12
C ALA A 223 -13.98 -0.31 -2.78
N LEU A 224 -13.71 -0.38 -4.09
CA LEU A 224 -13.15 0.74 -4.86
C LEU A 224 -14.13 1.92 -4.91
N SER A 225 -15.41 1.66 -5.16
CA SER A 225 -16.48 2.67 -5.13
C SER A 225 -16.62 3.29 -3.73
N GLY A 226 -16.62 2.46 -2.68
CA GLY A 226 -16.63 2.93 -1.29
C GLY A 226 -15.40 3.77 -0.93
N PHE A 227 -14.22 3.41 -1.45
CA PHE A 227 -13.02 4.21 -1.30
C PHE A 227 -13.15 5.56 -2.02
N MET A 228 -13.63 5.59 -3.27
CA MET A 228 -13.92 6.84 -3.98
C MET A 228 -14.90 7.70 -3.19
N ALA A 229 -16.02 7.13 -2.74
CA ALA A 229 -16.98 7.83 -1.88
C ALA A 229 -16.31 8.39 -0.61
N SER A 230 -15.40 7.65 0.02
CA SER A 230 -14.68 8.11 1.22
C SER A 230 -13.73 9.30 0.97
N LEU A 231 -13.25 9.48 -0.26
CA LEU A 231 -12.48 10.66 -0.68
C LEU A 231 -13.37 11.89 -0.81
N PHE A 232 -14.60 11.71 -1.32
CA PHE A 232 -15.58 12.80 -1.45
C PHE A 232 -16.28 13.12 -0.12
N VAL A 233 -16.50 12.10 0.72
CA VAL A 233 -17.24 12.19 1.98
C VAL A 233 -16.35 12.62 3.14
N HIS A 234 -15.03 12.77 2.96
CA HIS A 234 -14.21 13.44 3.96
C HIS A 234 -14.78 14.83 4.21
N PRO A 235 -15.46 15.07 5.36
CA PRO A 235 -15.75 16.42 5.77
C PRO A 235 -14.35 16.97 6.00
N GLY A 236 -13.91 17.89 5.14
CA GLY A 236 -12.73 18.69 5.43
C GLY A 236 -12.82 19.12 6.90
N LYS A 237 -11.67 19.21 7.57
CA LYS A 237 -11.53 19.78 8.91
C LYS A 237 -12.33 21.09 9.12
N THR A 238 -12.79 21.70 8.05
CA THR A 238 -13.96 22.58 7.91
C THR A 238 -15.12 22.32 8.89
N ASN A 239 -15.46 21.10 9.32
CA ASN A 239 -16.58 20.91 10.26
C ASN A 239 -16.23 21.27 11.72
N ASP A 240 -14.99 21.06 12.16
CA ASP A 240 -14.55 21.56 13.48
C ASP A 240 -14.43 23.08 13.44
N ASP A 241 -13.82 23.65 12.40
CA ASP A 241 -13.71 25.11 12.28
C ASP A 241 -15.09 25.77 12.18
N THR A 242 -16.00 25.29 11.32
CA THR A 242 -17.35 25.86 11.19
C THR A 242 -18.24 25.64 12.40
N THR A 243 -18.00 24.62 13.22
CA THR A 243 -18.72 24.45 14.50
C THR A 243 -18.17 25.38 15.58
N LEU A 244 -16.85 25.62 15.62
CA LEU A 244 -16.23 26.61 16.49
C LEU A 244 -16.70 28.04 16.16
N TRP A 245 -16.69 28.43 14.88
CA TRP A 245 -17.20 29.73 14.43
C TRP A 245 -18.68 29.94 14.79
N ARG A 246 -19.54 28.91 14.61
CA ARG A 246 -20.95 28.98 15.00
C ARG A 246 -21.16 29.15 16.50
N ARG A 247 -20.37 28.46 17.33
CA ARG A 247 -20.42 28.60 18.79
C ARG A 247 -20.03 30.01 19.21
N GLN A 248 -18.90 30.49 18.71
CA GLN A 248 -18.40 31.83 19.04
C GLN A 248 -19.40 32.94 18.63
N GLN A 249 -20.04 32.80 17.47
CA GLN A 249 -21.06 33.74 17.02
C GLN A 249 -22.32 33.72 17.90
N SER A 250 -22.75 32.54 18.38
CA SER A 250 -23.91 32.42 19.27
C SER A 250 -23.65 33.05 20.65
N GLU A 251 -22.42 32.93 21.17
CA GLU A 251 -22.01 33.56 22.44
C GLU A 251 -22.01 35.09 22.33
N GLN A 252 -21.49 35.63 21.22
CA GLN A 252 -21.52 37.07 20.96
C GLN A 252 -22.96 37.61 20.87
N GLN A 253 -23.86 36.89 20.20
CA GLN A 253 -25.27 37.28 20.12
C GLN A 253 -25.95 37.27 21.49
N ALA A 254 -25.64 36.29 22.34
CA ALA A 254 -26.18 36.21 23.69
C ALA A 254 -25.71 37.38 24.57
N GLN A 255 -24.44 37.77 24.46
CA GLN A 255 -23.87 38.92 25.18
C GLN A 255 -24.54 40.24 24.75
N LEU A 256 -24.66 40.48 23.44
CA LEU A 256 -25.34 41.67 22.92
C LEU A 256 -26.80 41.77 23.38
N LEU A 257 -27.52 40.65 23.40
CA LEU A 257 -28.89 40.61 23.91
C LEU A 257 -28.95 40.93 25.41
N GLN A 258 -27.95 40.51 26.19
CA GLN A 258 -27.88 40.80 27.61
C GLN A 258 -27.57 42.29 27.86
N GLU A 259 -26.64 42.88 27.11
CA GLU A 259 -26.34 44.32 27.17
C GLU A 259 -27.54 45.18 26.78
N LEU A 260 -28.24 44.83 25.69
CA LEU A 260 -29.47 45.54 25.28
C LEU A 260 -30.57 45.47 26.34
N LYS A 261 -30.71 44.32 27.03
CA LYS A 261 -31.67 44.19 28.13
C LYS A 261 -31.28 45.07 29.33
N ALA A 262 -30.01 45.14 29.68
CA ALA A 262 -29.50 45.98 30.77
C ALA A 262 -29.71 47.47 30.48
N LEU A 263 -29.32 47.94 29.30
CA LEU A 263 -29.52 49.33 28.86
C LEU A 263 -31.01 49.72 28.84
N ARG A 264 -31.89 48.83 28.37
CA ARG A 264 -33.34 49.07 28.41
C ARG A 264 -33.87 49.17 29.84
N ALA A 265 -33.32 48.42 30.78
CA ALA A 265 -33.71 48.49 32.19
C ALA A 265 -33.26 49.82 32.82
N GLU A 266 -32.04 50.28 32.54
CA GLU A 266 -31.52 51.57 33.01
C GLU A 266 -32.33 52.75 32.47
N VAL A 267 -32.64 52.76 31.17
CA VAL A 267 -33.47 53.83 30.57
C VAL A 267 -34.86 53.86 31.22
N LYS A 268 -35.48 52.70 31.48
CA LYS A 268 -36.75 52.65 32.19
C LYS A 268 -36.65 53.19 33.62
N ALA A 269 -35.57 52.88 34.33
CA ALA A 269 -35.35 53.37 35.69
C ALA A 269 -35.14 54.90 35.72
N LEU A 270 -34.45 55.46 34.73
CA LEU A 270 -34.27 56.90 34.57
C LEU A 270 -35.57 57.63 34.17
N GLN A 271 -36.44 57.00 33.37
CA GLN A 271 -37.73 57.57 32.98
C GLN A 271 -38.77 57.59 34.13
N GLN A 272 -38.57 56.79 35.19
CA GLN A 272 -39.45 56.74 36.36
C GLN A 272 -39.07 57.73 37.47
N LYS A 273 -37.97 58.47 37.30
CA LYS A 273 -37.44 59.46 38.23
C LYS A 273 -37.78 60.87 37.76
#